data_AF-A0A843I3A1-F1
#
_entry.id   AF-A0A843I3A1-F1
#
_cell.length_a   1.000
_cell.length_b   1.000
_cell.length_c   1.000
_cell.angle_alpha   90.00
_cell.angle_beta   90.00
_cell.angle_gamma   90.00
#
_symmetry.space_group_name_H-M   'P 1'
#
loop_
_entity.id
_entity.type
_entity.pdbx_description
1 polymer ?
#
loop_
_entity_poly.entity_id
_entity_poly.type
_entity_poly.pdbx_seq_one_letter_code
_entity_poly.pdbx_strand_id
1 'polypeptide(L)' 'MSERLQDLLLKYILEGKNEFKINCDQIESVRKLFLALGREVKIEKKRDECFIMVYSRVS' A
#
# COMPACT_ATOMS: atom_id res chain seq x y z
N MET A 1 11.81 8.60 10.55
CA MET A 1 11.16 7.41 9.97
C MET A 1 9.67 7.75 9.93
N SER A 2 9.04 7.84 8.75
CA SER A 2 7.70 8.45 8.64
C SER A 2 6.64 7.53 9.26
N GLU A 3 6.11 7.89 10.43
CA GLU A 3 5.15 7.10 11.24
C GLU A 3 3.95 6.59 10.41
N ARG A 4 3.59 7.32 9.36
CA ARG A 4 2.52 6.94 8.40
C ARG A 4 2.77 5.60 7.69
N LEU A 5 4.01 5.23 7.42
CA LEU A 5 4.33 3.98 6.71
C LEU A 5 4.23 2.76 7.62
N GLN A 6 4.64 2.89 8.88
CA GLN A 6 4.45 1.84 9.88
C GLN A 6 2.96 1.63 10.17
N ASP A 7 2.19 2.71 10.26
CA ASP A 7 0.75 2.63 10.48
C ASP A 7 0.01 1.92 9.33
N LEU A 8 0.41 2.17 8.08
CA LEU A 8 -0.11 1.46 6.91
C LEU A 8 0.18 -0.05 6.95
N LEU A 9 1.41 -0.42 7.35
CA LEU A 9 1.78 -1.83 7.50
C LEU A 9 1.04 -2.50 8.66
N LEU A 10 0.85 -1.80 9.77
CA LEU A 10 0.06 -2.31 10.90
C LEU A 10 -1.38 -2.55 10.48
N LYS A 11 -2.01 -1.63 9.75
CA LYS A 11 -3.36 -1.82 9.19
C LYS A 11 -3.45 -2.99 8.22
N TYR A 12 -2.43 -3.18 7.38
CA TYR A 12 -2.36 -4.32 6.47
C TYR A 12 -2.29 -5.66 7.24
N ILE A 13 -1.42 -5.74 8.25
CA ILE A 13 -1.15 -7.00 8.98
C ILE A 13 -2.24 -7.31 10.01
N LEU A 14 -2.71 -6.31 10.75
CA LEU A 14 -3.63 -6.48 11.89
C LEU A 14 -5.10 -6.39 11.48
N GLU A 15 -5.46 -5.51 10.56
CA GLU A 15 -6.85 -5.33 10.13
C GLU A 15 -7.20 -6.10 8.86
N GLY A 16 -6.20 -6.72 8.20
CA GLY A 16 -6.40 -7.40 6.90
C GLY A 16 -6.82 -6.42 5.79
N LYS A 17 -6.56 -5.12 5.97
CA LYS A 17 -6.98 -4.08 5.06
C LYS A 17 -6.06 -4.09 3.85
N ASN A 18 -6.63 -4.34 2.66
CA ASN A 18 -5.86 -4.50 1.43
C ASN A 18 -5.89 -3.28 0.53
N GLU A 19 -6.64 -2.24 0.88
CA GLU A 19 -6.76 -1.00 0.10
C GLU A 19 -6.38 0.21 0.95
N PHE A 20 -5.50 1.05 0.41
CA PHE A 20 -5.05 2.27 1.06
C PHE A 20 -5.10 3.45 0.11
N LYS A 21 -5.70 4.54 0.58
CA LYS A 21 -5.66 5.84 -0.08
C LYS A 21 -4.37 6.56 0.31
N ILE A 22 -3.54 6.87 -0.68
CA ILE A 22 -2.21 7.46 -0.49
C ILE A 22 -2.05 8.63 -1.45
N ASN A 23 -1.30 9.66 -1.03
CA ASN A 23 -0.98 10.76 -1.93
C ASN A 23 -0.15 10.23 -3.12
N CYS A 24 -0.47 10.67 -4.34
CA CYS A 24 0.20 10.22 -5.55
C CYS A 24 1.72 10.46 -5.53
N ASP A 25 2.19 11.47 -4.80
CA ASP A 25 3.62 11.73 -4.63
C ASP A 25 4.35 10.65 -3.84
N GLN A 26 3.64 9.96 -2.93
CA GLN A 26 4.22 8.94 -2.04
C GLN A 26 3.92 7.51 -2.46
N ILE A 27 3.04 7.30 -3.46
CA ILE A 27 2.57 5.96 -3.81
C ILE A 27 3.67 5.03 -4.31
N GLU A 28 4.67 5.56 -5.02
CA GLU A 28 5.81 4.77 -5.50
C GLU A 28 6.68 4.26 -4.34
N SER A 29 6.89 5.07 -3.30
CA SER A 29 7.61 4.63 -2.10
C SER A 29 6.87 3.51 -1.38
N VAL A 30 5.53 3.62 -1.26
CA VAL A 30 4.71 2.61 -0.61
C VAL A 30 4.63 1.32 -1.46
N ARG A 31 4.54 1.45 -2.78
CA ARG A 31 4.59 0.32 -3.71
C ARG A 31 5.88 -0.48 -3.55
N LYS A 32 7.03 0.20 -3.52
CA LYS A 32 8.34 -0.48 -3.32
C LYS A 32 8.41 -1.22 -1.98
N LEU A 33 7.81 -0.67 -0.93
CA LEU A 33 7.71 -1.34 0.37
C LEU A 33 6.91 -2.64 0.30
N PHE A 34 5.71 -2.61 -0.30
CA PHE A 34 4.91 -3.84 -0.44
C PHE A 34 5.55 -4.86 -1.38
N LEU A 35 6.20 -4.42 -2.46
CA LEU A 35 6.97 -5.31 -3.35
C LEU A 35 8.15 -5.96 -2.61
N ALA A 36 8.86 -5.22 -1.76
CA ALA A 36 9.96 -5.75 -0.94
C ALA A 36 9.48 -6.78 0.09
N LEU A 37 8.23 -6.66 0.56
CA LEU A 37 7.56 -7.65 1.40
C LEU A 37 7.03 -8.87 0.61
N GLY A 38 7.30 -8.95 -0.69
CA GLY A 38 6.84 -10.03 -1.57
C GLY A 38 5.33 -10.00 -1.85
N ARG A 39 4.67 -8.85 -1.64
CA ARG A 39 3.25 -8.68 -1.92
C ARG A 39 3.05 -8.17 -3.35
N GLU A 40 1.97 -8.61 -3.96
CA GLU A 40 1.54 -8.05 -5.23
C GLU A 40 0.75 -6.77 -4.97
N VAL A 41 0.99 -5.74 -5.76
CA VAL A 41 0.37 -4.42 -5.57
C VAL A 41 -0.13 -3.85 -6.88
N LYS A 42 -1.36 -3.35 -6.87
CA LYS A 42 -1.98 -2.62 -7.98
C LYS A 42 -2.27 -1.20 -7.55
N ILE A 43 -1.94 -0.25 -8.42
CA ILE A 43 -2.21 1.17 -8.20
C ILE A 43 -3.42 1.56 -9.04
N GLU A 44 -4.40 2.20 -8.43
CA GLU A 44 -5.56 2.77 -9.11
C GLU A 44 -5.59 4.29 -8.89
N LYS A 45 -5.68 5.06 -9.98
CA LYS A 45 -5.80 6.52 -9.92
C LYS A 45 -7.24 6.93 -10.19
N LYS A 46 -7.86 7.64 -9.24
CA LYS A 46 -9.18 8.26 -9.40
C LYS A 46 -9.05 9.76 -9.16
N ARG A 47 -9.06 10.53 -10.25
CA ARG A 47 -8.88 12.00 -10.24
C ARG A 47 -7.58 12.39 -9.54
N ASP A 48 -7.65 13.03 -8.38
CA ASP A 48 -6.49 13.44 -7.56
C ASP A 48 -6.11 12.42 -6.47
N GLU A 49 -6.80 11.28 -6.41
CA GLU A 49 -6.61 10.29 -5.36
C GLU A 49 -5.95 9.04 -5.91
N CYS A 50 -4.87 8.63 -5.25
CA CYS A 50 -4.12 7.42 -5.57
C CYS A 50 -4.47 6.33 -4.56
N PHE A 51 -4.87 5.16 -5.05
CA PHE A 51 -5.16 4.00 -4.24
C PHE A 51 -4.12 2.92 -4.51
N ILE A 52 -3.64 2.29 -3.45
CA ILE A 52 -2.80 1.09 -3.54
C ILE A 52 -3.59 -0.09 -2.99
N MET A 53 -3.76 -1.10 -3.83
CA MET A 53 -4.38 -2.38 -3.49
C MET A 53 -3.28 -3.42 -3.35
N VAL A 54 -3.20 -4.06 -2.20
CA VAL A 54 -2.20 -5.08 -1.85
C VAL A 54 -2.88 -6.43 -1.88
N TYR A 55 -2.43 -7.31 -2.76
CA TYR A 55 -2.91 -8.68 -2.85
C TYR A 55 -1.94 -9.61 -2.12
N SER A 56 -2.51 -10.51 -1.31
CA SER A 56 -1.77 -11.68 -0.83
C SER A 56 -1.38 -12.51 -2.05
N ARG A 57 -0.09 -12.80 -2.23
CA ARG A 57 0.36 -13.82 -3.18
C ARG A 57 -0.37 -15.12 -2.86
N VAL A 58 -1.39 -15.44 -3.64
CA VAL A 58 -2.04 -16.75 -3.61
C VAL A 58 -1.02 -17.67 -4.25
N SER A 59 -0.40 -18.52 -3.42
CA SER A 59 0.43 -19.64 -3.88
C SER A 59 -0.45 -20.70 -4.52
#